data_AF-A0A958J8R1-F1
#
_entry.id   AF-A0A958J8R1-F1
#
_cell.length_a   1.000
_cell.length_b   1.000
_cell.length_c   1.000
_cell.angle_alpha   90.00
_cell.angle_beta   90.00
_cell.angle_gamma   90.00
#
_symmetry.space_group_name_H-M   'P 1'
#
loop_
_entity.id
_entity.type
_entity.pdbx_description
1 polymer ?
#
loop_
_entity_poly.entity_id
_entity_poly.type
_entity_poly.pdbx_seq_one_letter_code
_entity_poly.pdbx_strand_id
1 'polypeptide(L)'
;IRTMHIRGKLEFSRSTDTQLDVGVIIISTAATVDFNANCSMHQHGPHWDGAPLPTLEVGSMDNPIPDGITARIRLKHFSDFDPDCAPGIICYNGRMDFHGKPVNKTWVKIAQSAMDGDNTVTVAEAVNWQPGDRIIVTRSKRPSGNIINTGSYADNGQIQTEEKVVSGISGNVITLNSALQHDHPVWKGGRYAGEVALISRNVIVESK
;
A
#
# COMPACT_ATOMS: atom_id res chain seq x y z
N ILE A 1 12.64 -18.32 2.53
CA ILE A 1 12.58 -18.62 3.99
C ILE A 1 11.15 -19.01 4.32
N ARG A 2 10.89 -20.08 5.08
CA ARG A 2 9.50 -20.41 5.47
C ARG A 2 8.99 -19.45 6.52
N THR A 3 9.68 -19.40 7.66
CA THR A 3 9.35 -18.54 8.78
C THR A 3 10.58 -17.78 9.23
N MET A 4 10.41 -16.49 9.51
CA MET A 4 11.44 -15.62 10.09
C MET A 4 10.91 -15.03 11.39
N HIS A 5 11.54 -15.36 12.51
CA HIS A 5 11.22 -14.77 13.81
C HIS A 5 12.23 -13.66 14.14
N ILE A 6 11.76 -12.43 14.18
CA ILE A 6 12.52 -11.24 14.54
C ILE A 6 12.33 -11.00 16.05
N ARG A 7 13.42 -11.22 16.81
CA ARG A 7 13.53 -10.93 18.25
C ARG A 7 14.43 -9.73 18.56
N GLY A 8 15.14 -9.23 17.55
CA GLY A 8 15.99 -8.04 17.60
C GLY A 8 15.58 -7.06 16.50
N LYS A 9 16.54 -6.45 15.82
CA LYS A 9 16.29 -5.55 14.70
C LYS A 9 16.67 -6.21 13.38
N LEU A 10 15.75 -6.23 12.41
CA LEU A 10 16.03 -6.53 11.02
C LEU A 10 15.88 -5.24 10.20
N GLU A 11 16.93 -4.85 9.48
CA GLU A 11 16.97 -3.61 8.71
C GLU A 11 17.23 -3.89 7.23
N PHE A 12 16.50 -3.21 6.36
CA PHE A 12 16.73 -3.25 4.93
C PHE A 12 17.79 -2.22 4.53
N SER A 13 18.64 -2.56 3.56
CA SER A 13 19.71 -1.66 3.11
C SER A 13 19.16 -0.35 2.55
N ARG A 14 19.91 0.74 2.76
CA ARG A 14 19.67 2.05 2.13
C ARG A 14 20.54 2.28 0.90
N SER A 15 21.45 1.36 0.58
CA SER A 15 22.47 1.55 -0.47
C SER A 15 22.45 0.47 -1.54
N THR A 16 21.65 -0.58 -1.37
CA THR A 16 21.47 -1.63 -2.39
C THR A 16 20.04 -2.11 -2.39
N ASP A 17 19.58 -2.52 -3.56
CA ASP A 17 18.32 -3.24 -3.69
C ASP A 17 18.32 -4.49 -2.81
N THR A 18 17.19 -4.75 -2.17
CA THR A 18 16.99 -5.87 -1.26
C THR A 18 15.69 -6.58 -1.58
N GLN A 19 15.71 -7.91 -1.51
CA GLN A 19 14.52 -8.74 -1.65
C GLN A 19 14.53 -9.85 -0.59
N LEU A 20 13.50 -9.89 0.24
CA LEU A 20 13.24 -10.95 1.21
C LEU A 20 12.06 -11.80 0.75
N ASP A 21 12.36 -13.03 0.33
CA ASP A 21 11.37 -14.04 -0.03
C ASP A 21 11.04 -14.92 1.21
N VAL A 22 9.88 -14.70 1.80
CA VAL A 22 9.51 -15.29 3.10
C VAL A 22 8.05 -15.72 3.14
N GLY A 23 7.75 -16.81 3.84
CA GLY A 23 6.37 -17.25 4.07
C GLY A 23 5.69 -16.41 5.16
N VAL A 24 6.26 -16.44 6.36
CA VAL A 24 5.78 -15.62 7.48
C VAL A 24 6.93 -14.89 8.16
N ILE A 25 6.75 -13.59 8.40
CA ILE A 25 7.59 -12.82 9.33
C ILE A 25 6.84 -12.68 10.64
N ILE A 26 7.47 -13.04 11.76
CA ILE A 26 6.92 -12.85 13.11
C ILE A 26 7.84 -11.92 13.87
N ILE A 27 7.32 -10.82 14.37
CA ILE A 27 8.05 -9.84 15.18
C ILE A 27 7.48 -9.91 16.58
N SER A 28 8.23 -10.48 17.52
CA SER A 28 7.77 -10.62 18.91
C SER A 28 8.90 -10.85 19.89
N THR A 29 8.64 -10.54 21.16
CA THR A 29 9.58 -10.73 22.27
C THR A 29 9.64 -12.18 22.78
N ALA A 30 8.71 -13.04 22.36
CA ALA A 30 8.66 -14.43 22.80
C ALA A 30 9.97 -15.19 22.48
N ALA A 31 10.31 -16.15 23.34
CA ALA A 31 11.49 -17.00 23.14
C ALA A 31 11.30 -17.99 22.00
N THR A 32 10.06 -18.46 21.81
CA THR A 32 9.64 -19.38 20.76
C THR A 32 8.32 -18.91 20.16
N VAL A 33 8.09 -19.30 18.90
CA VAL A 33 6.83 -19.10 18.19
C VAL A 33 6.36 -20.49 17.77
N ASP A 34 5.26 -20.96 18.34
CA ASP A 34 4.65 -22.20 17.86
C ASP A 34 3.71 -21.86 16.71
N PHE A 35 4.00 -22.45 15.54
CA PHE A 35 3.27 -22.22 14.30
C PHE A 35 2.29 -23.37 14.09
N ASN A 36 1.50 -23.71 15.11
CA ASN A 36 0.50 -24.75 14.95
C ASN A 36 -0.71 -24.16 14.21
N ALA A 37 -0.51 -23.89 12.92
CA ALA A 37 -1.41 -23.58 11.79
C ALA A 37 -2.56 -22.58 12.02
N ASN A 38 -3.26 -22.64 13.14
CA ASN A 38 -4.32 -21.75 13.52
C ASN A 38 -3.71 -20.40 13.91
N CYS A 39 -4.24 -19.31 13.36
CA CYS A 39 -3.88 -17.90 13.59
C CYS A 39 -3.84 -17.44 15.07
N SER A 40 -3.98 -18.35 16.02
CA SER A 40 -3.86 -18.17 17.45
C SER A 40 -2.39 -18.17 17.87
N MET A 41 -1.78 -16.99 17.90
CA MET A 41 -0.54 -16.80 18.63
C MET A 41 -0.80 -16.96 20.15
N HIS A 42 -0.72 -18.18 20.66
CA HIS A 42 -0.71 -18.44 22.09
C HIS A 42 0.67 -18.10 22.66
N GLN A 43 1.02 -16.82 22.72
CA GLN A 43 2.26 -16.38 23.33
C GLN A 43 2.05 -16.11 24.83
N HIS A 44 2.59 -17.00 25.66
CA HIS A 44 2.90 -16.72 27.05
C HIS A 44 4.33 -16.14 27.13
N GLY A 45 4.46 -14.86 26.79
CA GLY A 45 5.69 -14.10 27.00
C GLY A 45 5.62 -13.30 28.31
N PRO A 46 6.75 -12.99 28.96
CA PRO A 46 6.74 -12.01 30.05
C PRO A 46 6.17 -10.68 29.53
N HIS A 47 5.49 -9.94 30.42
CA HIS A 47 5.12 -8.56 30.13
C HIS A 47 6.36 -7.77 29.71
N TRP A 48 6.19 -6.83 28.79
CA TRP A 48 7.24 -5.92 28.32
C TRP A 48 8.04 -5.34 29.50
N ASP A 49 9.36 -5.54 29.49
CA ASP A 49 10.28 -5.17 30.57
C ASP A 49 11.03 -3.85 30.31
N GLY A 50 10.71 -3.15 29.20
CA GLY A 50 11.38 -1.91 28.81
C GLY A 50 12.62 -2.10 27.93
N ALA A 51 12.92 -3.32 27.45
CA ALA A 51 13.99 -3.56 26.46
C ALA A 51 13.75 -2.80 25.12
N PRO A 52 14.62 -2.91 24.11
CA PRO A 52 14.27 -2.44 22.75
C PRO A 52 13.30 -3.39 22.04
N LEU A 53 12.26 -2.86 21.39
CA LEU A 53 11.23 -3.70 20.76
C LEU A 53 11.85 -4.46 19.58
N PRO A 54 11.52 -5.75 19.38
CA PRO A 54 11.80 -6.42 18.13
C PRO A 54 11.22 -5.62 16.98
N THR A 55 12.03 -5.35 15.96
CA THR A 55 11.73 -4.34 14.95
C THR A 55 12.04 -4.87 13.55
N LEU A 56 11.07 -4.78 12.65
CA LEU A 56 11.27 -4.85 11.20
C LEU A 56 11.32 -3.41 10.66
N GLU A 57 12.49 -2.97 10.21
CA GLU A 57 12.69 -1.61 9.68
C GLU A 57 12.99 -1.64 8.16
N VAL A 58 12.00 -1.25 7.37
CA VAL A 58 12.09 -1.05 5.93
C VAL A 58 12.03 0.44 5.63
N GLY A 59 13.09 1.16 6.00
CA GLY A 59 13.03 2.62 6.08
C GLY A 59 12.62 3.11 7.46
N SER A 60 13.09 4.29 7.84
CA SER A 60 12.58 5.06 8.98
C SER A 60 12.19 6.46 8.54
N MET A 61 11.48 7.20 9.39
CA MET A 61 11.09 8.58 9.08
C MET A 61 12.30 9.48 8.77
N ASP A 62 13.37 9.36 9.56
CA ASP A 62 14.59 10.16 9.40
C ASP A 62 15.57 9.60 8.36
N ASN A 63 15.45 8.30 8.04
CA ASN A 63 16.31 7.62 7.07
C ASN A 63 15.47 6.62 6.23
N PRO A 64 14.64 7.12 5.30
CA PRO A 64 13.81 6.28 4.43
C PRO A 64 14.65 5.47 3.45
N ILE A 65 14.04 4.50 2.76
CA ILE A 65 14.65 3.87 1.58
C ILE A 65 14.81 4.95 0.50
N PRO A 66 16.05 5.26 0.05
CA PRO A 66 16.29 6.33 -0.91
C PRO A 66 15.68 6.08 -2.28
N ASP A 67 15.53 7.15 -3.06
CA ASP A 67 15.18 7.02 -4.47
C ASP A 67 16.21 6.16 -5.22
N GLY A 68 15.75 5.37 -6.18
CA GLY A 68 16.59 4.42 -6.92
C GLY A 68 16.96 3.14 -6.16
N ILE A 69 16.63 3.02 -4.87
CA ILE A 69 16.80 1.77 -4.10
C ILE A 69 15.45 1.14 -3.83
N THR A 70 15.33 -0.16 -4.08
CA THR A 70 14.13 -0.95 -3.83
C THR A 70 14.31 -1.89 -2.65
N ALA A 71 13.39 -1.81 -1.68
CA ALA A 71 13.25 -2.76 -0.59
C ALA A 71 11.98 -3.59 -0.78
N ARG A 72 12.14 -4.88 -1.06
CA ARG A 72 11.02 -5.79 -1.36
C ARG A 72 10.89 -6.89 -0.33
N ILE A 73 9.68 -7.11 0.14
CA ILE A 73 9.25 -8.32 0.85
C ILE A 73 8.28 -9.06 -0.06
N ARG A 74 8.62 -10.28 -0.46
CA ARG A 74 7.74 -11.18 -1.21
C ARG A 74 7.26 -12.28 -0.28
N LEU A 75 5.98 -12.18 0.05
CA LEU A 75 5.23 -13.18 0.80
C LEU A 75 4.98 -14.39 -0.11
N LYS A 76 5.51 -15.55 0.29
CA LYS A 76 5.42 -16.81 -0.46
C LYS A 76 4.49 -17.78 0.23
N HIS A 77 3.45 -18.21 -0.46
CA HIS A 77 2.65 -19.32 0.03
C HIS A 77 3.46 -20.64 0.01
N PHE A 78 3.25 -21.47 1.03
CA PHE A 78 3.77 -22.82 1.11
C PHE A 78 2.58 -23.76 1.36
N SER A 79 2.56 -24.93 0.71
CA SER A 79 1.41 -25.84 0.74
C SER A 79 1.08 -26.40 2.13
N ASP A 80 2.05 -26.36 3.04
CA ASP A 80 1.91 -26.77 4.44
C ASP A 80 1.38 -25.65 5.35
N PHE A 81 1.12 -24.45 4.83
CA PHE A 81 0.51 -23.37 5.59
C PHE A 81 -1.00 -23.43 5.60
N ASP A 82 -1.59 -23.05 6.73
CA ASP A 82 -3.00 -22.68 6.78
C ASP A 82 -3.23 -21.44 5.90
N PRO A 83 -4.06 -21.55 4.84
CA PRO A 83 -4.33 -20.44 3.92
C PRO A 83 -5.03 -19.25 4.58
N ASP A 84 -5.70 -19.45 5.72
CA ASP A 84 -6.33 -18.34 6.48
C ASP A 84 -5.28 -17.53 7.27
N CYS A 85 -4.07 -18.07 7.46
CA CYS A 85 -3.06 -17.49 8.36
C CYS A 85 -1.77 -17.09 7.65
N ALA A 86 -1.44 -17.69 6.51
CA ALA A 86 -0.17 -17.43 5.82
C ALA A 86 -0.28 -17.54 4.29
N PRO A 87 0.52 -16.77 3.54
CA PRO A 87 1.68 -16.00 4.01
C PRO A 87 1.33 -14.64 4.62
N GLY A 88 2.21 -14.07 5.43
CA GLY A 88 1.91 -12.84 6.16
C GLY A 88 3.05 -12.23 6.97
N ILE A 89 2.80 -11.05 7.53
CA ILE A 89 3.66 -10.39 8.50
C ILE A 89 2.85 -10.22 9.78
N ILE A 90 3.34 -10.77 10.88
CA ILE A 90 2.67 -10.75 12.18
C ILE A 90 3.56 -9.97 13.15
N CYS A 91 3.03 -8.86 13.66
CA CYS A 91 3.71 -8.03 14.65
C CYS A 91 2.96 -8.13 15.98
N TYR A 92 3.56 -8.81 16.95
CA TYR A 92 3.00 -9.01 18.29
C TYR A 92 3.99 -8.53 19.34
N ASN A 93 3.67 -7.44 20.02
CA ASN A 93 4.57 -6.79 20.99
C ASN A 93 5.95 -6.44 20.36
N GLY A 94 5.90 -5.86 19.16
CA GLY A 94 7.05 -5.41 18.38
C GLY A 94 6.74 -4.14 17.60
N ARG A 95 7.64 -3.74 16.71
CA ARG A 95 7.51 -2.55 15.86
C ARG A 95 7.75 -2.91 14.39
N MET A 96 7.03 -2.21 13.51
CA MET A 96 7.30 -2.23 12.07
C MET A 96 7.34 -0.80 11.54
N ASP A 97 8.33 -0.52 10.70
CA ASP A 97 8.47 0.76 10.01
C ASP A 97 8.63 0.52 8.52
N PHE A 98 7.85 1.25 7.72
CA PHE A 98 7.89 1.19 6.26
C PHE A 98 7.95 2.62 5.71
N HIS A 99 9.15 3.11 5.44
CA HIS A 99 9.37 4.45 4.92
C HIS A 99 10.17 4.37 3.61
N GLY A 100 9.48 4.51 2.50
CA GLY A 100 10.10 4.66 1.19
C GLY A 100 10.48 6.10 0.87
N LYS A 101 10.83 6.35 -0.39
CA LYS A 101 11.07 7.69 -0.94
C LYS A 101 9.91 8.62 -0.53
N PRO A 102 10.19 9.73 0.18
CA PRO A 102 9.16 10.68 0.57
C PRO A 102 8.44 11.26 -0.64
N VAL A 103 7.11 11.39 -0.54
CA VAL A 103 6.27 12.08 -1.51
C VAL A 103 5.44 13.12 -0.78
N ASN A 104 5.15 14.27 -1.43
CA ASN A 104 4.41 15.34 -0.77
C ASN A 104 2.94 14.96 -0.51
N LYS A 105 2.37 14.12 -1.39
CA LYS A 105 1.03 13.58 -1.32
C LYS A 105 1.02 12.14 -1.83
N THR A 106 0.39 11.25 -1.08
CA THR A 106 0.19 9.85 -1.51
C THR A 106 -1.06 9.71 -2.39
N TRP A 107 -2.02 10.63 -2.22
CA TRP A 107 -3.22 10.75 -3.03
C TRP A 107 -3.74 12.19 -2.96
N VAL A 108 -4.54 12.57 -3.94
CA VAL A 108 -5.21 13.88 -4.05
C VAL A 108 -6.59 13.69 -4.67
N LYS A 109 -7.51 14.64 -4.44
CA LYS A 109 -8.82 14.61 -5.09
C LYS A 109 -8.75 15.14 -6.53
N ILE A 110 -9.62 14.63 -7.37
CA ILE A 110 -9.90 15.18 -8.70
C ILE A 110 -10.60 16.54 -8.52
N ALA A 111 -10.08 17.59 -9.16
CA ALA A 111 -10.63 18.94 -9.09
C ALA A 111 -11.70 19.22 -10.15
N GLN A 112 -11.55 18.60 -11.34
CA GLN A 112 -12.46 18.77 -12.47
C GLN A 112 -12.78 17.39 -13.06
N SER A 113 -14.02 17.19 -13.47
CA SER A 113 -14.43 15.94 -14.10
C SER A 113 -13.52 15.61 -15.27
N ALA A 114 -12.99 14.38 -15.29
CA ALA A 114 -12.30 13.81 -16.43
C ALA A 114 -13.22 12.75 -17.04
N MET A 115 -13.42 12.78 -18.35
CA MET A 115 -14.39 11.93 -19.05
C MET A 115 -13.70 10.81 -19.82
N ASP A 116 -14.47 9.81 -20.22
CA ASP A 116 -14.01 8.79 -21.17
C ASP A 116 -13.37 9.45 -22.40
N GLY A 117 -12.20 8.95 -22.80
CA GLY A 117 -11.37 9.49 -23.87
C GLY A 117 -10.37 10.58 -23.44
N ASP A 118 -10.51 11.18 -22.26
CA ASP A 118 -9.55 12.17 -21.78
C ASP A 118 -8.21 11.52 -21.43
N ASN A 119 -7.11 12.22 -21.71
CA ASN A 119 -5.75 11.79 -21.36
C ASN A 119 -5.11 12.65 -20.25
N THR A 120 -5.92 13.46 -19.56
CA THR A 120 -5.46 14.30 -18.45
C THR A 120 -6.42 14.23 -17.28
N VAL A 121 -5.89 14.44 -16.07
CA VAL A 121 -6.69 14.60 -14.84
C VAL A 121 -6.21 15.84 -14.10
N THR A 122 -7.11 16.79 -13.87
CA THR A 122 -6.85 17.95 -13.03
C THR A 122 -7.10 17.61 -11.56
N VAL A 123 -6.11 17.80 -10.71
CA VAL A 123 -6.17 17.48 -9.27
C VAL A 123 -6.27 18.74 -8.40
N ALA A 124 -6.81 18.59 -7.19
CA ALA A 124 -7.08 19.71 -6.28
C ALA A 124 -5.80 20.31 -5.67
N GLU A 125 -4.75 19.50 -5.53
CA GLU A 125 -3.48 19.90 -4.93
C GLU A 125 -2.33 19.48 -5.83
N ALA A 126 -1.27 20.31 -5.88
CA ALA A 126 -0.07 19.98 -6.63
C ALA A 126 0.66 18.78 -6.02
N VAL A 127 1.17 17.90 -6.87
CA VAL A 127 1.90 16.68 -6.49
C VAL A 127 3.33 16.74 -7.01
N ASN A 128 4.25 16.04 -6.34
CA ASN A 128 5.64 15.90 -6.77
C ASN A 128 5.94 14.55 -7.46
N TRP A 129 4.91 13.91 -8.00
CA TRP A 129 5.03 12.68 -8.78
C TRP A 129 5.77 12.95 -10.10
N GLN A 130 6.24 11.91 -10.76
CA GLN A 130 7.13 12.02 -11.91
C GLN A 130 6.63 11.18 -13.10
N PRO A 131 7.00 11.52 -14.34
CA PRO A 131 6.78 10.64 -15.48
C PRO A 131 7.30 9.22 -15.20
N GLY A 132 6.49 8.21 -15.52
CA GLY A 132 6.74 6.80 -15.20
C GLY A 132 6.09 6.32 -13.90
N ASP A 133 5.63 7.22 -13.02
CA ASP A 133 4.89 6.82 -11.83
C ASP A 133 3.56 6.15 -12.18
N ARG A 134 3.22 5.10 -11.43
CA ARG A 134 1.94 4.41 -11.55
C ARG A 134 0.94 5.03 -10.59
N ILE A 135 -0.24 5.31 -11.11
CA ILE A 135 -1.35 5.90 -10.35
C ILE A 135 -2.62 5.08 -10.55
N ILE A 136 -3.55 5.19 -9.60
CA ILE A 136 -4.95 4.85 -9.82
C ILE A 136 -5.78 6.12 -9.91
N VAL A 137 -6.81 6.10 -10.75
CA VAL A 137 -7.85 7.13 -10.83
C VAL A 137 -9.16 6.46 -10.40
N THR A 138 -9.72 6.86 -9.25
CA THR A 138 -10.97 6.29 -8.73
C THR A 138 -12.17 7.05 -9.28
N ARG A 139 -13.32 6.39 -9.34
CA ARG A 139 -14.59 7.04 -9.70
C ARG A 139 -15.36 7.45 -8.46
N SER A 140 -15.94 8.65 -8.46
CA SER A 140 -16.96 9.02 -7.48
C SER A 140 -18.36 8.74 -8.00
N LYS A 141 -19.14 7.94 -7.27
CA LYS A 141 -20.56 7.69 -7.56
C LYS A 141 -21.43 8.35 -6.48
N ARG A 142 -22.51 9.01 -6.90
CA ARG A 142 -23.60 9.36 -5.99
C ARG A 142 -24.33 8.07 -5.61
N PRO A 143 -24.52 7.71 -4.33
CA PRO A 143 -25.49 6.69 -3.96
C PRO A 143 -26.85 7.14 -4.52
N SER A 144 -27.38 6.39 -5.50
CA SER A 144 -28.71 6.68 -6.03
C SER A 144 -29.70 6.60 -4.86
N GLY A 145 -30.61 7.57 -4.78
CA GLY A 145 -31.56 7.69 -3.67
C GLY A 145 -32.34 6.39 -3.44
N ASN A 146 -32.59 6.09 -2.17
CA ASN A 146 -33.28 4.90 -1.63
C ASN A 146 -32.55 3.55 -1.75
N ILE A 147 -31.24 3.51 -1.52
CA ILE A 147 -30.55 2.23 -1.29
C ILE A 147 -30.05 2.16 0.15
N ILE A 148 -30.86 1.49 0.98
CA ILE A 148 -30.51 0.98 2.32
C ILE A 148 -29.75 -0.35 2.27
N ASN A 149 -29.19 -0.74 1.11
CA ASN A 149 -28.25 -1.87 1.04
C ASN A 149 -26.83 -1.38 1.31
N THR A 150 -26.41 -1.52 2.57
CA THR A 150 -25.08 -1.25 3.13
C THR A 150 -24.00 -2.23 2.63
N GLY A 151 -24.01 -2.60 1.34
CA GLY A 151 -23.19 -3.72 0.84
C GLY A 151 -22.43 -3.52 -0.47
N SER A 152 -22.81 -2.59 -1.35
CA SER A 152 -22.22 -2.56 -2.70
C SER A 152 -21.90 -1.15 -3.17
N TYR A 153 -20.68 -0.70 -2.87
CA TYR A 153 -20.03 0.42 -3.56
C TYR A 153 -19.62 0.06 -5.00
N ALA A 154 -19.73 -1.22 -5.39
CA ALA A 154 -19.50 -1.69 -6.75
C ALA A 154 -20.75 -1.47 -7.62
N ASP A 155 -20.57 -0.82 -8.76
CA ASP A 155 -21.61 -0.59 -9.76
C ASP A 155 -21.99 -1.93 -10.42
N ASN A 156 -22.97 -2.67 -9.88
CA ASN A 156 -23.31 -4.02 -10.37
C ASN A 156 -22.08 -4.97 -10.52
N GLY A 157 -21.01 -4.73 -9.74
CA GLY A 157 -19.75 -5.48 -9.86
C GLY A 157 -18.71 -4.90 -10.84
N GLN A 158 -18.99 -3.79 -11.53
CA GLN A 158 -18.03 -3.14 -12.43
C GLN A 158 -17.09 -2.21 -11.65
N ILE A 159 -15.80 -2.56 -11.67
CA ILE A 159 -14.72 -1.71 -11.14
C ILE A 159 -14.41 -0.68 -12.22
N GLN A 160 -14.54 0.60 -11.88
CA GLN A 160 -14.25 1.74 -12.76
C GLN A 160 -13.02 2.53 -12.28
N THR A 161 -12.26 1.97 -11.33
CA THR A 161 -10.93 2.47 -10.99
C THR A 161 -9.97 2.04 -12.09
N GLU A 162 -9.21 3.00 -12.60
CA GLU A 162 -8.25 2.74 -13.68
C GLU A 162 -6.82 2.92 -13.18
N GLU A 163 -5.94 1.99 -13.53
CA GLU A 163 -4.50 2.20 -13.40
C GLU A 163 -3.94 2.92 -14.63
N LYS A 164 -3.14 3.96 -14.39
CA LYS A 164 -2.47 4.74 -15.42
C LYS A 164 -1.02 4.97 -15.07
N VAL A 165 -0.23 5.34 -16.07
CA VAL A 165 1.14 5.82 -15.89
C VAL A 165 1.16 7.31 -16.17
N VAL A 166 1.85 8.07 -15.31
CA VAL A 166 2.07 9.50 -15.50
C VAL A 166 3.02 9.70 -16.69
N SER A 167 2.62 10.48 -17.68
CA SER A 167 3.48 10.91 -18.79
C SER A 167 4.09 12.30 -18.54
N GLY A 168 3.42 13.13 -17.74
CA GLY A 168 3.83 14.50 -17.46
C GLY A 168 2.96 15.14 -16.39
N ILE A 169 3.50 16.18 -15.75
CA ILE A 169 2.77 17.00 -14.78
C ILE A 169 3.04 18.46 -15.08
N SER A 170 1.96 19.24 -15.19
CA SER A 170 2.02 20.69 -15.39
C SER A 170 1.09 21.37 -14.40
N GLY A 171 1.65 21.90 -13.31
CA GLY A 171 0.88 22.43 -12.19
C GLY A 171 0.01 21.33 -11.56
N ASN A 172 -1.31 21.52 -11.63
CA ASN A 172 -2.29 20.57 -11.11
C ASN A 172 -2.83 19.61 -12.16
N VAL A 173 -2.29 19.61 -13.38
CA VAL A 173 -2.74 18.72 -14.46
C VAL A 173 -1.75 17.58 -14.61
N ILE A 174 -2.26 16.35 -14.47
CA ILE A 174 -1.50 15.12 -14.69
C ILE A 174 -1.85 14.60 -16.08
N THR A 175 -0.86 14.42 -16.95
CA THR A 175 -1.02 13.77 -18.25
C THR A 175 -0.78 12.28 -18.12
N LEU A 176 -1.67 11.48 -18.71
CA LEU A 176 -1.67 10.02 -18.65
C LEU A 176 -0.99 9.42 -19.89
N ASN A 177 -0.52 8.18 -19.80
CA ASN A 177 0.06 7.45 -20.92
C ASN A 177 -0.98 6.90 -21.91
N SER A 178 -2.25 6.81 -21.48
CA SER A 178 -3.38 6.40 -22.30
C SER A 178 -4.64 7.12 -21.85
N ALA A 179 -5.63 7.21 -22.75
CA ALA A 179 -6.93 7.78 -22.44
C ALA A 179 -7.64 6.98 -21.34
N LEU A 180 -8.45 7.67 -20.54
CA LEU A 180 -9.41 7.09 -19.60
C LEU A 180 -10.46 6.29 -20.37
N GLN A 181 -10.96 5.23 -19.75
CA GLN A 181 -12.01 4.35 -20.27
C GLN A 181 -13.35 4.61 -19.59
N HIS A 182 -13.35 5.38 -18.51
CA HIS A 182 -14.52 5.68 -17.70
C HIS A 182 -14.60 7.16 -17.34
N ASP A 183 -15.83 7.62 -17.10
CA ASP A 183 -16.04 8.96 -16.55
C ASP A 183 -15.71 9.02 -15.06
N HIS A 184 -14.93 10.02 -14.68
CA HIS A 184 -14.58 10.38 -13.32
C HIS A 184 -15.19 11.75 -12.94
N PRO A 185 -16.51 11.79 -12.70
CA PRO A 185 -17.21 13.05 -12.48
C PRO A 185 -16.89 13.65 -11.10
N VAL A 186 -16.90 14.98 -11.07
CA VAL A 186 -16.89 15.81 -9.87
C VAL A 186 -18.28 16.40 -9.64
N TRP A 187 -18.85 16.17 -8.47
CA TRP A 187 -20.21 16.61 -8.11
C TRP A 187 -20.22 17.63 -6.97
N LYS A 188 -21.29 18.46 -6.96
CA LYS A 188 -21.58 19.47 -5.92
C LYS A 188 -20.35 20.34 -5.57
N GLY A 189 -19.69 20.90 -6.59
CA GLY A 189 -18.55 21.81 -6.40
C GLY A 189 -17.34 21.15 -5.74
N GLY A 190 -17.05 19.88 -6.02
CA GLY A 190 -15.88 19.18 -5.47
C GLY A 190 -16.16 18.33 -4.23
N ARG A 191 -17.38 18.37 -3.66
CA ARG A 191 -17.71 17.61 -2.45
C ARG A 191 -17.66 16.10 -2.67
N TYR A 192 -18.06 15.64 -3.86
CA TYR A 192 -17.92 14.25 -4.26
C TYR A 192 -17.07 14.20 -5.52
N ALA A 193 -15.82 13.80 -5.35
CA ALA A 193 -14.82 13.67 -6.39
C ALA A 193 -14.02 12.41 -6.11
N GLY A 194 -13.57 11.75 -7.18
CA GLY A 194 -12.66 10.63 -7.03
C GLY A 194 -11.29 11.12 -6.57
N GLU A 195 -10.42 10.17 -6.34
CA GLU A 195 -9.04 10.36 -5.95
C GLU A 195 -8.12 9.89 -7.08
N VAL A 196 -7.00 10.58 -7.21
CA VAL A 196 -5.83 10.05 -7.89
C VAL A 196 -4.84 9.64 -6.81
N ALA A 197 -4.36 8.41 -6.83
CA ALA A 197 -3.42 7.91 -5.82
C ALA A 197 -2.17 7.30 -6.45
N LEU A 198 -1.01 7.61 -5.88
CA LEU A 198 0.28 7.08 -6.29
C LEU A 198 0.49 5.67 -5.73
N ILE A 199 0.63 4.71 -6.64
CA ILE A 199 0.84 3.29 -6.33
C ILE A 199 2.25 2.79 -6.65
N SER A 200 3.09 3.59 -7.34
CA SER A 200 4.54 3.33 -7.40
C SER A 200 5.19 3.63 -6.04
N ARG A 201 5.84 2.63 -5.46
CA ARG A 201 6.60 2.71 -4.21
C ARG A 201 7.88 1.90 -4.34
N ASN A 202 8.94 2.37 -3.68
CA ASN A 202 10.22 1.64 -3.60
C ASN A 202 10.31 0.74 -2.35
N VAL A 203 9.33 0.82 -1.45
CA VAL A 203 9.06 -0.18 -0.41
C VAL A 203 7.87 -1.01 -0.86
N ILE A 204 8.10 -2.29 -1.12
CA ILE A 204 7.13 -3.17 -1.76
C ILE A 204 6.89 -4.38 -0.86
N VAL A 205 5.63 -4.58 -0.48
CA VAL A 205 5.15 -5.84 0.11
C VAL A 205 4.18 -6.45 -0.89
N GLU A 206 4.52 -7.62 -1.41
CA GLU A 206 3.72 -8.33 -2.40
C GLU A 206 3.53 -9.78 -1.97
N SER A 207 2.40 -10.38 -2.36
CA SER A 207 2.19 -11.82 -2.27
C SER A 207 2.16 -12.40 -3.68
N LYS A 208 2.83 -13.54 -3.89
CA LYS A 208 2.83 -14.26 -5.16
C LYS A 208 2.51 -15.73 -4.97
#